data_AF-A0A945RTV9-F1
#
_entry.id   AF-A0A945RTV9-F1
#
_cell.length_a   1.000
_cell.length_b   1.000
_cell.length_c   1.000
_cell.angle_alpha   90.00
_cell.angle_beta   90.00
_cell.angle_gamma   90.00
#
_symmetry.space_group_name_H-M   'P 1'
#
loop_
_entity.id
_entity.type
_entity.pdbx_description
1 polymer ?
#
loop_
_entity_poly.entity_id
_entity_poly.type
_entity_poly.pdbx_seq_one_letter_code
_entity_poly.pdbx_strand_id
1 'polypeptide(L)'
;MANTGATSIDFQALPKISLHDHLDGGLRPATILEIADAEGVALPMDTETGAAIDDAGRLGQWFADQSDSGSLVEYLKTFDVTTAVMQSEAGLERIAREFVEDLVADGVVVGEIRWAPEQHVQGGLSLDAAVEAVQAGIDGAVAAARKAGSVIYVGQLVTAMRHLDRSVEIAQLALRNRDK
;
A
#
# COMPACT_ATOMS: atom_id res chain seq x y z
N MET A 1 -8.00 33.68 -34.96
CA MET A 1 -6.90 33.42 -34.01
C MET A 1 -7.20 32.07 -33.34
N ALA A 2 -6.16 31.28 -33.11
CA ALA A 2 -6.19 29.82 -33.06
C ALA A 2 -7.15 29.19 -32.04
N ASN A 3 -7.96 28.25 -32.51
CA ASN A 3 -8.60 27.22 -31.71
C ASN A 3 -7.53 26.16 -31.40
N THR A 4 -6.86 26.26 -30.25
CA THR A 4 -5.99 25.18 -29.76
C THR A 4 -6.89 24.13 -29.12
N GLY A 5 -7.50 23.29 -29.97
CA GLY A 5 -8.12 22.05 -29.55
C GLY A 5 -7.03 21.12 -29.01
N ALA A 6 -6.67 21.30 -27.75
CA ALA A 6 -5.95 20.28 -27.01
C ALA A 6 -6.89 19.09 -26.90
N THR A 7 -6.62 18.02 -27.64
CA THR A 7 -7.13 16.70 -27.32
C THR A 7 -6.73 16.40 -25.88
N SER A 8 -7.68 16.49 -24.94
CA SER A 8 -7.44 16.07 -23.56
C SER A 8 -7.14 14.59 -23.58
N ILE A 9 -5.93 14.21 -23.18
CA ILE A 9 -5.58 12.81 -22.99
C ILE A 9 -6.37 12.32 -21.77
N ASP A 10 -7.18 11.28 -21.97
CA ASP A 10 -7.71 10.51 -20.86
C ASP A 10 -6.60 9.60 -20.32
N PHE A 11 -5.93 10.05 -19.26
CA PHE A 11 -4.82 9.30 -18.65
C PHE A 11 -5.27 7.98 -18.02
N GLN A 12 -6.53 7.86 -17.58
CA GLN A 12 -7.05 6.63 -16.98
C GLN A 12 -7.23 5.54 -18.04
N ALA A 13 -7.68 5.92 -19.25
CA ALA A 13 -7.85 4.98 -20.36
C ALA A 13 -6.53 4.42 -20.96
N LEU A 14 -5.37 5.00 -20.63
CA LEU A 14 -4.09 4.51 -21.15
C LEU A 14 -3.64 3.23 -20.41
N PRO A 15 -3.12 2.21 -21.10
CA PRO A 15 -2.46 1.09 -20.43
C PRO A 15 -1.15 1.58 -19.79
N LYS A 16 -1.00 1.37 -18.48
CA LYS A 16 0.17 1.81 -17.71
C LYS A 16 0.91 0.66 -17.05
N ILE A 17 2.18 0.90 -16.76
CA ILE A 17 3.05 -0.01 -16.01
C ILE A 17 3.54 0.75 -14.77
N SER A 18 3.27 0.21 -13.58
CA SER A 18 3.78 0.73 -12.31
C SER A 18 4.92 -0.18 -11.81
N LEU A 19 6.14 0.36 -11.73
CA LEU A 19 7.34 -0.41 -11.33
C LEU A 19 7.90 0.01 -9.96
N HIS A 20 7.36 1.08 -9.39
CA HIS A 20 7.79 1.60 -8.10
C HIS A 20 6.58 2.14 -7.36
N ASP A 21 5.93 1.27 -6.62
CA ASP A 21 4.82 1.66 -5.76
C ASP A 21 4.79 0.81 -4.49
N HIS A 22 4.67 1.50 -3.36
CA HIS A 22 4.86 0.93 -2.03
C HIS A 22 3.52 0.50 -1.44
N LEU A 23 3.33 -0.81 -1.24
CA LEU A 23 2.11 -1.33 -0.60
C LEU A 23 1.89 -0.69 0.77
N ASP A 24 2.96 -0.61 1.56
CA ASP A 24 3.01 -0.07 2.91
C ASP A 24 2.91 1.47 2.96
N GLY A 25 2.87 2.14 1.81
CA GLY A 25 2.68 3.59 1.69
C GLY A 25 1.42 4.02 0.93
N GLY A 26 0.65 3.08 0.37
CA GLY A 26 -0.46 3.36 -0.57
C GLY A 26 -1.86 3.08 -0.02
N LEU A 27 -2.05 3.09 1.31
CA LEU A 27 -3.30 2.67 1.94
C LEU A 27 -4.39 3.74 1.77
N ARG A 28 -5.64 3.30 1.57
CA ARG A 28 -6.82 4.17 1.63
C ARG A 28 -7.02 4.66 3.08
N PRO A 29 -7.16 5.98 3.34
CA PRO A 29 -7.36 6.50 4.70
C PRO A 29 -8.57 5.89 5.44
N ALA A 30 -9.66 5.64 4.72
CA ALA A 30 -10.84 4.97 5.31
C ALA A 30 -10.51 3.56 5.83
N THR A 31 -9.72 2.79 5.07
CA THR A 31 -9.29 1.44 5.48
C THR A 31 -8.38 1.50 6.71
N ILE A 32 -7.50 2.51 6.81
CA ILE A 32 -6.68 2.73 8.00
C ILE A 32 -7.58 2.93 9.23
N LEU A 33 -8.59 3.81 9.14
CA LEU A 33 -9.52 4.07 10.24
C LEU A 33 -10.29 2.81 10.66
N GLU A 34 -10.80 2.05 9.70
CA GLU A 34 -11.57 0.83 9.96
C GLU A 34 -10.72 -0.26 10.64
N ILE A 35 -9.50 -0.48 10.17
CA ILE A 35 -8.60 -1.45 10.80
C ILE A 35 -8.15 -0.94 12.17
N ALA A 36 -7.87 0.35 12.30
CA ALA A 36 -7.43 0.92 13.57
C ALA A 36 -8.50 0.79 14.67
N ASP A 37 -9.77 1.02 14.34
CA ASP A 37 -10.89 0.80 15.26
C ASP A 37 -11.02 -0.69 15.64
N ALA A 38 -10.94 -1.59 14.65
CA ALA A 38 -11.08 -3.02 14.88
C ALA A 38 -9.94 -3.66 15.68
N GLU A 39 -8.70 -3.18 15.48
CA GLU A 39 -7.48 -3.74 16.08
C GLU A 39 -6.93 -2.91 17.25
N GLY A 40 -7.56 -1.77 17.56
CA GLY A 40 -7.13 -0.88 18.65
C GLY A 40 -5.82 -0.15 18.39
N VAL A 41 -5.55 0.19 17.12
CA VAL A 41 -4.35 0.93 16.72
C VAL A 41 -4.54 2.42 17.01
N ALA A 42 -3.53 3.06 17.60
CA ALA A 42 -3.57 4.50 17.85
C ALA A 42 -3.46 5.29 16.55
N LEU A 43 -4.38 6.23 16.34
CA LEU A 43 -4.40 7.15 15.20
C LEU A 43 -3.64 8.44 15.52
N PRO A 44 -3.10 9.14 14.50
CA PRO A 44 -2.44 10.43 14.69
C PRO A 44 -3.37 11.47 15.31
N MET A 45 -2.78 12.37 16.10
CA MET A 45 -3.50 13.46 16.74
C MET A 45 -3.64 14.64 15.77
N ASP A 46 -4.85 15.16 15.67
CA ASP A 46 -5.16 16.41 15.00
C ASP A 46 -4.60 17.57 15.84
N THR A 47 -3.72 18.36 15.22
CA THR A 47 -3.10 19.52 15.89
C THR A 47 -4.07 20.66 16.17
N GLU A 48 -5.16 20.77 15.42
CA GLU A 48 -6.18 21.81 15.62
C GLU A 48 -7.13 21.46 16.76
N THR A 49 -7.57 20.21 16.83
CA THR A 49 -8.59 19.78 17.81
C THR A 49 -8.00 19.13 19.05
N GLY A 50 -6.77 18.63 18.98
CA GLY A 50 -6.13 17.88 20.06
C GLY A 50 -6.75 16.51 20.31
N ALA A 51 -7.48 15.95 19.34
CA ALA A 51 -8.09 14.62 19.38
C ALA A 51 -7.47 13.71 18.31
N ALA A 52 -7.67 12.39 18.42
CA ALA A 52 -7.27 11.46 17.37
C ALA A 52 -8.08 11.75 16.09
N ILE A 53 -7.44 11.67 14.92
CA ILE A 53 -8.10 11.88 13.64
C ILE A 53 -9.01 10.68 13.33
N ASP A 54 -10.32 10.91 13.25
CA ASP A 54 -11.36 9.90 13.04
C ASP A 54 -12.13 10.07 11.72
N ASP A 55 -11.68 10.99 10.85
CA ASP A 55 -12.25 11.26 9.54
C ASP A 55 -11.24 10.96 8.42
N ALA A 56 -11.69 10.25 7.39
CA ALA A 56 -10.82 9.79 6.29
C ALA A 56 -10.25 10.95 5.47
N GLY A 57 -11.02 12.03 5.29
CA GLY A 57 -10.56 13.23 4.59
C GLY A 57 -9.48 13.96 5.37
N ARG A 58 -9.68 14.14 6.68
CA ARG A 58 -8.68 14.75 7.57
C ARG A 58 -7.43 13.89 7.69
N LEU A 59 -7.56 12.57 7.76
CA LEU A 59 -6.41 11.66 7.80
C LEU A 59 -5.62 11.72 6.47
N GLY A 60 -6.32 11.74 5.33
CA GLY A 60 -5.70 11.92 4.02
C GLY A 60 -4.94 13.24 3.91
N GLN A 61 -5.51 14.35 4.42
CA GLN A 61 -4.83 15.64 4.45
C GLN A 61 -3.59 15.60 5.36
N TRP A 62 -3.68 14.96 6.52
CA TRP A 62 -2.54 14.79 7.42
C TRP A 62 -1.39 14.04 6.74
N PHE A 63 -1.67 12.94 6.02
CA PHE A 63 -0.67 12.22 5.23
C PHE A 63 -0.02 13.11 4.17
N ALA A 64 -0.82 13.91 3.44
CA ALA A 64 -0.31 14.83 2.43
C ALA A 64 0.60 15.91 3.04
N ASP A 65 0.19 16.53 4.14
CA ASP A 65 0.95 17.57 4.83
C ASP A 65 2.27 17.04 5.39
N GLN A 66 2.28 15.86 6.02
CA GLN A 66 3.52 15.25 6.50
C GLN A 66 4.46 14.89 5.35
N SER A 67 3.90 14.44 4.22
CA SER A 67 4.69 14.05 3.04
C SER A 67 5.32 15.24 2.32
N ASP A 68 4.69 16.42 2.37
CA ASP A 68 5.20 17.67 1.78
C ASP A 68 5.90 18.58 2.81
N SER A 69 6.16 18.09 4.02
CA SER A 69 6.74 18.86 5.13
C SER A 69 8.19 19.32 4.91
N GLY A 70 8.88 18.78 3.89
CA GLY A 70 10.32 18.98 3.68
C GLY A 70 11.22 18.28 4.70
N SER A 71 10.65 17.44 5.58
CA SER A 71 11.37 16.68 6.61
C SER A 71 11.22 15.18 6.38
N LEU A 72 12.35 14.50 6.14
CA LEU A 72 12.38 13.03 6.05
C LEU A 72 11.83 12.38 7.32
N VAL A 73 12.05 12.99 8.49
CA VAL A 73 11.55 12.46 9.76
C VAL A 73 10.02 12.49 9.82
N GLU A 74 9.41 13.60 9.43
CA GLU A 74 7.94 13.71 9.42
C GLU A 74 7.32 12.81 8.35
N TYR A 75 7.95 12.72 7.17
CA TYR A 75 7.55 11.73 6.16
C TYR A 75 7.59 10.30 6.71
N LEU A 76 8.65 9.89 7.41
CA LEU A 76 8.76 8.53 7.94
C LEU A 76 7.76 8.22 9.06
N LYS A 77 7.29 9.21 9.83
CA LYS A 77 6.21 9.00 10.83
C LYS A 77 4.90 8.54 10.20
N THR A 78 4.67 8.85 8.94
CA THR A 78 3.48 8.36 8.23
C THR A 78 3.49 6.83 8.11
N PHE A 79 4.68 6.23 7.95
CA PHE A 79 4.83 4.78 7.91
C PHE A 79 4.56 4.10 9.24
N ASP A 80 4.76 4.78 10.38
CA ASP A 80 4.38 4.23 11.69
C ASP A 80 2.87 3.95 11.75
N VAL A 81 2.06 4.78 11.08
CA VAL A 81 0.60 4.61 11.02
C VAL A 81 0.21 3.48 10.06
N THR A 82 0.75 3.48 8.84
CA THR A 82 0.38 2.47 7.83
C THR A 82 0.87 1.08 8.21
N THR A 83 2.09 0.96 8.76
CA THR A 83 2.61 -0.33 9.21
C THR A 83 1.86 -0.87 10.43
N ALA A 84 1.37 0.00 11.32
CA ALA A 84 0.63 -0.43 12.51
C ALA A 84 -0.71 -1.12 12.16
N VAL A 85 -1.39 -0.71 11.09
CA VAL A 85 -2.62 -1.36 10.60
C VAL A 85 -2.35 -2.54 9.67
N MET A 86 -1.10 -2.94 9.50
CA MET A 86 -0.65 -4.04 8.65
C MET A 86 0.05 -5.14 9.46
N GLN A 87 -0.40 -5.39 10.69
CA GLN A 87 0.19 -6.39 11.59
C GLN A 87 -0.59 -7.72 11.65
N SER A 88 -1.69 -7.83 10.91
CA SER A 88 -2.54 -9.03 10.83
C SER A 88 -2.64 -9.56 9.39
N GLU A 89 -2.87 -10.87 9.23
CA GLU A 89 -3.09 -11.48 7.90
C GLU A 89 -4.27 -10.83 7.18
N ALA A 90 -5.37 -10.59 7.91
CA ALA A 90 -6.58 -9.97 7.37
C ALA A 90 -6.33 -8.51 6.91
N GLY A 91 -5.55 -7.74 7.68
CA GLY A 91 -5.15 -6.38 7.31
C GLY A 91 -4.29 -6.38 6.04
N LEU A 92 -3.25 -7.21 6.00
CA LEU A 92 -2.36 -7.35 4.82
C LEU A 92 -3.12 -7.79 3.57
N GLU A 93 -3.97 -8.82 3.68
CA GLU A 93 -4.79 -9.32 2.56
C GLU A 93 -5.73 -8.24 2.03
N ARG A 94 -6.42 -7.53 2.93
CA ARG A 94 -7.34 -6.44 2.56
C ARG A 94 -6.59 -5.33 1.84
N ILE A 95 -5.48 -4.87 2.39
CA ILE A 95 -4.71 -3.74 1.83
C ILE A 95 -4.11 -4.13 0.47
N ALA A 96 -3.58 -5.34 0.33
CA ALA A 96 -3.08 -5.84 -0.96
C ALA A 96 -4.18 -5.95 -2.01
N ARG A 97 -5.39 -6.39 -1.63
CA ARG A 97 -6.55 -6.40 -2.53
C ARG A 97 -6.91 -4.99 -3.01
N GLU A 98 -7.05 -4.05 -2.08
CA GLU A 98 -7.42 -2.67 -2.37
C GLU A 98 -6.38 -1.97 -3.24
N PHE A 99 -5.09 -2.24 -3.00
CA PHE A 99 -3.99 -1.74 -3.82
C PHE A 99 -4.14 -2.16 -5.29
N VAL A 100 -4.45 -3.44 -5.55
CA VAL A 100 -4.66 -3.93 -6.92
C VAL A 100 -5.94 -3.37 -7.55
N GLU A 101 -7.00 -3.19 -6.77
CA GLU A 101 -8.22 -2.52 -7.23
C GLU A 101 -7.92 -1.09 -7.71
N ASP A 102 -7.11 -0.34 -6.96
CA ASP A 102 -6.72 1.03 -7.29
C ASP A 102 -5.83 1.06 -8.54
N LEU A 103 -4.87 0.14 -8.68
CA LEU A 103 -4.09 -0.03 -9.91
C LEU A 103 -4.99 -0.27 -11.14
N VAL A 104 -6.00 -1.15 -11.00
CA VAL A 104 -6.94 -1.44 -12.09
C VAL A 104 -7.78 -0.20 -12.43
N ALA A 105 -8.28 0.52 -11.41
CA ALA A 105 -9.05 1.75 -11.60
C ALA A 105 -8.22 2.83 -12.30
N ASP A 106 -6.92 2.87 -12.01
CA ASP A 106 -6.00 3.78 -12.68
C ASP A 106 -5.63 3.33 -14.09
N GLY A 107 -5.98 2.14 -14.56
CA GLY A 107 -5.63 1.64 -15.90
C GLY A 107 -4.22 1.03 -15.98
N VAL A 108 -3.67 0.58 -14.85
CA VAL A 108 -2.42 -0.17 -14.81
C VAL A 108 -2.67 -1.62 -15.24
N VAL A 109 -1.83 -2.10 -16.16
CA VAL A 109 -1.90 -3.47 -16.69
C VAL A 109 -0.75 -4.35 -16.18
N VAL A 110 0.31 -3.74 -15.65
CA VAL A 110 1.43 -4.43 -14.99
C VAL A 110 1.86 -3.63 -13.77
N GLY A 111 1.85 -4.25 -12.59
CA GLY A 111 2.29 -3.67 -11.34
C GLY A 111 3.39 -4.50 -10.68
N GLU A 112 4.49 -3.86 -10.28
CA GLU A 112 5.45 -4.43 -9.32
C GLU A 112 5.28 -3.73 -7.98
N ILE A 113 4.66 -4.43 -7.03
CA ILE A 113 4.35 -3.93 -5.71
C ILE A 113 5.55 -4.17 -4.80
N ARG A 114 6.10 -3.11 -4.20
CA ARG A 114 7.19 -3.24 -3.23
C ARG A 114 6.75 -2.95 -1.82
N TRP A 115 7.35 -3.64 -0.86
CA TRP A 115 7.05 -3.48 0.56
C TRP A 115 8.10 -4.19 1.40
N ALA A 116 8.12 -3.96 2.71
CA ALA A 116 9.10 -4.56 3.63
C ALA A 116 8.46 -5.57 4.59
N PRO A 117 8.44 -6.90 4.28
CA PRO A 117 7.78 -7.90 5.14
C PRO A 117 8.22 -7.88 6.61
N GLU A 118 9.47 -7.51 6.87
CA GLU A 118 10.01 -7.37 8.22
C GLU A 118 9.42 -6.24 9.06
N GLN A 119 8.67 -5.31 8.47
CA GLN A 119 7.89 -4.30 9.20
C GLN A 119 6.53 -4.83 9.67
N HIS A 120 6.11 -6.03 9.23
CA HIS A 120 4.77 -6.58 9.43
C HIS A 120 4.75 -7.82 10.35
N VAL A 121 5.73 -7.94 11.24
CA VAL A 121 5.90 -9.11 12.12
C VAL A 121 5.75 -8.79 13.61
N GLN A 122 5.46 -7.54 13.98
CA GLN A 122 5.29 -7.13 15.39
C GLN A 122 4.02 -7.73 16.00
N GLY A 123 2.99 -7.96 15.18
CA GLY A 123 1.76 -8.68 15.55
C GLY A 123 1.92 -10.20 15.70
N GLY A 124 3.13 -10.75 15.51
CA GLY A 124 3.42 -12.18 15.67
C GLY A 124 3.38 -13.00 14.38
N LEU A 125 3.18 -12.35 13.22
CA LEU A 125 3.31 -13.02 11.92
C LEU A 125 4.76 -13.47 11.67
N SER A 126 4.90 -14.59 10.97
CA SER A 126 6.17 -14.92 10.32
C SER A 126 6.32 -14.13 9.02
N LEU A 127 7.55 -13.97 8.53
CA LEU A 127 7.79 -13.34 7.23
C LEU A 127 7.04 -14.06 6.09
N ASP A 128 7.03 -15.41 6.13
CA ASP A 128 6.34 -16.21 5.12
C ASP A 128 4.82 -16.03 5.20
N ALA A 129 4.24 -15.95 6.41
CA ALA A 129 2.80 -15.67 6.60
C ALA A 129 2.41 -14.27 6.09
N ALA A 130 3.26 -13.27 6.32
CA ALA A 130 3.02 -11.93 5.77
C ALA A 130 3.02 -11.94 4.23
N VAL A 131 3.97 -12.61 3.60
CA VAL A 131 4.04 -12.73 2.13
C VAL A 131 2.84 -13.49 1.57
N GLU A 132 2.40 -14.54 2.27
CA GLU A 132 1.21 -15.31 1.89
C GLU A 132 -0.08 -14.48 1.97
N ALA A 133 -0.26 -13.68 3.02
CA ALA A 133 -1.42 -12.80 3.16
C ALA A 133 -1.48 -11.75 2.05
N VAL A 134 -0.34 -11.12 1.73
CA VAL A 134 -0.26 -10.16 0.61
C VAL A 134 -0.54 -10.86 -0.74
N GLN A 135 0.01 -12.07 -0.96
CA GLN A 135 -0.26 -12.83 -2.18
C GLN A 135 -1.75 -13.17 -2.32
N ALA A 136 -2.41 -13.57 -1.24
CA ALA A 136 -3.84 -13.89 -1.25
C ALA A 136 -4.70 -12.68 -1.66
N GLY A 137 -4.37 -11.48 -1.16
CA GLY A 137 -5.05 -10.24 -1.53
C GLY A 137 -4.86 -9.90 -3.02
N ILE A 138 -3.63 -10.04 -3.51
CA ILE A 138 -3.28 -9.83 -4.92
C ILE A 138 -4.06 -10.81 -5.81
N ASP A 139 -4.00 -12.11 -5.52
CA ASP A 139 -4.66 -13.15 -6.31
C ASP A 139 -6.18 -12.94 -6.38
N GLY A 140 -6.79 -12.61 -5.23
CA GLY A 140 -8.20 -12.30 -5.13
C GLY A 140 -8.61 -11.11 -6.00
N ALA A 141 -7.86 -10.01 -5.94
CA ALA A 141 -8.13 -8.82 -6.73
C ALA A 141 -7.90 -9.04 -8.24
N VAL A 142 -6.81 -9.73 -8.61
CA VAL A 142 -6.52 -10.08 -10.02
C VAL A 142 -7.63 -10.97 -10.59
N ALA A 143 -8.10 -11.96 -9.84
CA ALA A 143 -9.20 -12.82 -10.26
C ALA A 143 -10.51 -12.03 -10.41
N ALA A 144 -10.81 -11.12 -9.49
CA ALA A 144 -11.97 -10.23 -9.56
C ALA A 144 -11.91 -9.30 -10.78
N ALA A 145 -10.76 -8.68 -11.03
CA ALA A 145 -10.51 -7.82 -12.19
C ALA A 145 -10.74 -8.58 -13.51
N ARG A 146 -10.21 -9.81 -13.63
CA ARG A 146 -10.44 -10.67 -14.80
C ARG A 146 -11.91 -10.98 -15.02
N LYS A 147 -12.66 -11.29 -13.95
CA LYS A 147 -14.11 -11.52 -14.02
C LYS A 147 -14.88 -10.27 -14.46
N ALA A 148 -14.39 -9.08 -14.11
CA ALA A 148 -14.93 -7.79 -14.52
C ALA A 148 -14.50 -7.35 -15.92
N GLY A 149 -13.62 -8.10 -16.61
CA GLY A 149 -13.15 -7.80 -17.96
C GLY A 149 -11.84 -7.01 -18.03
N SER A 150 -11.21 -6.73 -16.90
CA SER A 150 -9.89 -6.09 -16.83
C SER A 150 -8.77 -7.14 -16.76
N VAL A 151 -7.62 -6.83 -17.36
CA VAL A 151 -6.43 -7.69 -17.29
C VAL A 151 -5.29 -6.91 -16.65
N ILE A 152 -4.78 -7.45 -15.56
CA ILE A 152 -3.60 -6.95 -14.86
C ILE A 152 -2.70 -8.11 -14.47
N TYR A 153 -1.39 -7.89 -14.53
CA TYR A 153 -0.36 -8.73 -13.91
C TYR A 153 0.25 -7.98 -12.73
N VAL A 154 0.39 -8.64 -11.60
CA VAL A 154 0.93 -8.05 -10.38
C VAL A 154 1.97 -8.99 -9.79
N GLY A 155 3.17 -8.47 -9.53
CA GLY A 155 4.26 -9.18 -8.87
C GLY A 155 4.70 -8.47 -7.59
N GLN A 156 5.32 -9.23 -6.67
CA GLN A 156 5.84 -8.69 -5.41
C GLN A 156 7.35 -8.46 -5.47
N LEU A 157 7.80 -7.34 -4.89
CA LEU A 157 9.19 -7.00 -4.62
C LEU A 157 9.38 -6.83 -3.12
N VAL A 158 9.86 -7.87 -2.43
CA VAL A 158 10.16 -7.76 -1.00
C VAL A 158 11.46 -6.98 -0.78
N THR A 159 11.40 -5.97 0.10
CA THR A 159 12.50 -5.04 0.35
C THR A 159 13.08 -5.25 1.74
N ALA A 160 14.40 -5.02 1.86
CA ALA A 160 15.11 -5.03 3.13
C ALA A 160 15.36 -3.60 3.60
N MET A 161 15.06 -3.34 4.86
CA MET A 161 15.25 -2.09 5.55
C MET A 161 16.73 -1.90 5.87
N ARG A 162 17.25 -0.73 5.49
CA ARG A 162 18.66 -0.36 5.68
C ARG A 162 19.14 -0.49 7.13
N HIS A 163 18.23 -0.32 8.10
CA HIS A 163 18.56 -0.23 9.52
C HIS A 163 18.34 -1.53 10.30
N LEU A 164 17.82 -2.60 9.67
CA LEU A 164 17.51 -3.87 10.36
C LEU A 164 18.54 -4.98 10.12
N ASP A 165 19.48 -4.81 9.19
CA ASP A 165 20.55 -5.79 8.88
C ASP A 165 20.06 -7.22 8.53
N ARG A 166 18.86 -7.34 7.94
CA ARG A 166 18.22 -8.62 7.56
C ARG A 166 18.24 -8.89 6.05
N SER A 167 19.07 -8.18 5.29
CA SER A 167 19.06 -8.24 3.82
C SER A 167 19.22 -9.65 3.24
N VAL A 168 20.06 -10.49 3.84
CA VAL A 168 20.25 -11.89 3.42
C VAL A 168 18.99 -12.72 3.69
N GLU A 169 18.34 -12.53 4.83
CA GLU A 169 17.11 -13.24 5.19
C GLU A 169 15.96 -12.87 4.24
N ILE A 170 15.82 -11.58 3.92
CA ILE A 170 14.81 -11.10 2.95
C ILE A 170 15.11 -11.60 1.54
N ALA A 171 16.37 -11.67 1.12
CA ALA A 171 16.74 -12.28 -0.16
C ALA A 171 16.38 -13.78 -0.21
N GLN A 172 16.60 -14.52 0.89
CA GLN A 172 16.20 -15.91 1.00
C GLN A 172 14.68 -16.08 1.03
N LEU A 173 13.95 -15.17 1.69
CA LEU A 173 12.48 -15.12 1.69
C LEU A 173 11.95 -14.99 0.26
N ALA A 174 12.52 -14.05 -0.53
CA ALA A 174 12.16 -13.87 -1.94
C ALA A 174 12.38 -15.15 -2.75
N LEU A 175 13.52 -15.83 -2.56
CA LEU A 175 13.81 -17.08 -3.27
C LEU A 175 12.85 -18.20 -2.92
N ARG A 176 12.46 -18.35 -1.65
CA ARG A 176 11.49 -19.38 -1.22
C ARG A 176 10.07 -19.12 -1.72
N ASN A 177 9.73 -17.86 -2.01
CA ASN A 177 8.40 -17.44 -2.46
C ASN A 177 8.36 -17.07 -3.95
N ARG A 178 9.41 -17.36 -4.73
CA ARG A 178 9.55 -16.94 -6.14
C ARG A 178 8.43 -17.41 -7.06
N ASP A 179 7.95 -18.63 -6.84
CA ASP A 179 7.00 -19.31 -7.73
C ASP A 179 5.56 -19.27 -7.20
N LYS A 180 5.31 -18.47 -6.16
CA LYS A 180 3.96 -18.12 -5.70
C LYS A 180 3.48 -16.94 -6.55
#